data_AF-A0A7S4C3N3-F1
#
_entry.id   AF-A0A7S4C3N3-F1
#
_cell.length_a   1.000
_cell.length_b   1.000
_cell.length_c   1.000
_cell.angle_alpha   90.00
_cell.angle_beta   90.00
_cell.angle_gamma   90.00
#
_symmetry.space_group_name_H-M   'P 1'
#
loop_
_entity.id
_entity.type
_entity.pdbx_description
1 polymer ?
#
loop_
_entity_poly.entity_id
_entity_poly.type
_entity_poly.pdbx_seq_one_letter_code
_entity_poly.pdbx_strand_id
1 'polypeptide(L)'
;ATNEGDETVTIALKVLRPGARSQVAADAMLARRIAAFVESARRPDGKRIVRTKLVKAVDEFFSRIFEEMDYRNEVNNLVEFRALYGDKGSAQASLHRNGRLVLPTPFFEFCSERVLATSWIEGEPLLKLGQTRLSADDLPLVEFGLSCTLSQLLRTGVMHADPHA
;
A
#
# COMPACT_ATOMS: atom_id res chain seq x y z
N ALA A 1 -18.98 -36.07 -25.91
CA ALA A 1 -19.00 -34.60 -25.89
C ALA A 1 -17.80 -34.15 -25.08
N THR A 2 -16.96 -33.34 -25.69
CA THR A 2 -15.61 -32.96 -25.28
C THR A 2 -15.59 -32.19 -23.96
N ASN A 3 -14.64 -32.55 -23.08
CA ASN A 3 -14.27 -31.82 -21.88
C ASN A 3 -14.02 -30.34 -22.20
N GLU A 4 -14.88 -29.46 -21.69
CA GLU A 4 -14.52 -28.05 -21.47
C GLU A 4 -13.41 -28.06 -20.42
N GLY A 5 -12.21 -27.62 -20.81
CA GLY A 5 -11.02 -27.67 -19.97
C GLY A 5 -11.22 -26.84 -18.71
N ASP A 6 -11.08 -27.50 -17.56
CA ASP A 6 -11.04 -26.86 -16.25
C ASP A 6 -9.76 -26.01 -16.19
N GLU A 7 -9.85 -24.74 -16.61
CA GLU A 7 -8.73 -23.82 -16.62
C GLU A 7 -8.42 -23.42 -15.17
N THR A 8 -7.43 -24.08 -14.59
CA THR A 8 -6.98 -23.79 -13.22
C THR A 8 -6.31 -22.41 -13.18
N VAL A 9 -6.89 -21.47 -12.44
CA VAL A 9 -6.35 -20.12 -12.27
C VAL A 9 -5.60 -20.00 -10.94
N THR A 10 -4.34 -19.57 -10.98
CA THR A 10 -3.55 -19.28 -9.78
C THR A 10 -3.89 -17.90 -9.23
N ILE A 11 -4.20 -17.84 -7.93
CA ILE A 11 -4.56 -16.61 -7.24
C ILE A 11 -3.65 -16.35 -6.02
N ALA A 12 -3.46 -15.08 -5.69
CA ALA A 12 -2.85 -14.64 -4.44
C ALA A 12 -3.95 -14.34 -3.41
N LEU A 13 -3.82 -14.88 -2.20
CA LEU A 13 -4.73 -14.61 -1.08
C LEU A 13 -4.00 -13.89 0.05
N LYS A 14 -4.35 -12.63 0.29
CA LYS A 14 -3.91 -11.85 1.45
C LYS A 14 -4.97 -11.98 2.54
N VAL A 15 -4.59 -12.53 3.70
CA VAL A 15 -5.51 -12.85 4.80
C VAL A 15 -5.14 -12.07 6.06
N LEU A 16 -6.11 -11.36 6.64
CA LEU A 16 -5.93 -10.63 7.88
C LEU A 16 -5.83 -11.59 9.06
N ARG A 17 -4.69 -11.58 9.76
CA ARG A 17 -4.41 -12.42 10.92
C ARG A 17 -5.56 -12.35 11.95
N PRO A 18 -6.01 -13.49 12.51
CA PRO A 18 -6.95 -13.52 13.63
C PRO A 18 -6.43 -12.64 14.79
N GLY A 19 -7.31 -11.83 15.39
CA GLY A 19 -6.93 -10.94 16.50
C GLY A 19 -6.09 -9.72 16.12
N ALA A 20 -5.72 -9.50 14.85
CA ALA A 20 -4.91 -8.34 14.46
C ALA A 20 -5.56 -7.02 14.88
N ARG A 21 -6.89 -6.86 14.69
CA ARG A 21 -7.61 -5.63 15.04
C ARG A 21 -7.55 -5.31 16.53
N SER A 22 -7.74 -6.33 17.37
CA SER A 22 -7.62 -6.16 18.83
C SER A 22 -6.19 -5.82 19.25
N GLN A 23 -5.19 -6.40 18.58
CA GLN A 23 -3.78 -6.09 18.86
C GLN A 23 -3.46 -4.64 18.49
N VAL A 24 -3.82 -4.20 17.27
CA VAL A 24 -3.63 -2.82 16.82
C VAL A 24 -4.39 -1.83 17.71
N ALA A 25 -5.58 -2.19 18.20
CA ALA A 25 -6.32 -1.36 19.15
C ALA A 25 -5.61 -1.21 20.50
N ALA A 26 -5.02 -2.28 21.03
CA ALA A 26 -4.21 -2.22 22.24
C ALA A 26 -2.97 -1.33 22.05
N ASP A 27 -2.29 -1.47 20.90
CA ASP A 27 -1.14 -0.65 20.53
C ASP A 27 -1.51 0.83 20.38
N ALA A 28 -2.65 1.12 19.75
CA ALA A 28 -3.19 2.47 19.61
C ALA A 28 -3.44 3.12 20.97
N MET A 29 -4.08 2.39 21.89
CA MET A 29 -4.33 2.87 23.25
C MET A 29 -3.03 3.17 24.00
N LEU A 30 -2.02 2.29 23.89
CA LEU A 30 -0.73 2.48 24.54
C LEU A 30 0.02 3.68 23.96
N ALA A 31 0.16 3.75 22.63
CA ALA A 31 0.83 4.85 21.93
C ALA A 31 0.18 6.19 22.26
N ARG A 32 -1.15 6.24 22.31
CA ARG A 32 -1.91 7.45 22.65
C ARG A 32 -1.66 7.91 24.09
N ARG A 33 -1.58 6.98 25.05
CA ARG A 33 -1.23 7.28 26.45
C ARG A 33 0.19 7.85 26.55
N ILE A 34 1.15 7.24 25.85
CA ILE A 34 2.54 7.74 25.79
C ILE A 34 2.59 9.13 25.19
N ALA A 35 1.89 9.37 24.07
CA ALA A 35 1.81 10.67 23.43
C ALA A 35 1.23 11.74 24.35
N ALA A 36 0.14 11.43 25.06
CA ALA A 36 -0.46 12.35 26.04
C ALA A 36 0.50 12.65 27.19
N PHE A 37 1.21 11.65 27.70
CA PHE A 37 2.23 11.84 28.73
C PHE A 37 3.34 12.78 28.25
N VAL A 38 3.95 12.51 27.10
CA VAL A 38 5.03 13.34 26.51
C VAL A 38 4.57 14.77 26.22
N GLU A 39 3.35 14.94 25.71
CA GLU A 39 2.78 16.26 25.47
C GLU A 39 2.51 17.07 26.75
N SER A 40 2.16 16.37 27.83
CA SER A 40 1.89 16.96 29.15
C SER A 40 3.16 17.24 29.95
N ALA A 41 4.27 16.57 29.60
CA ALA A 41 5.54 16.74 30.27
C ALA A 41 6.06 18.18 30.14
N ARG A 42 6.63 18.69 31.23
CA ARG A 42 7.21 20.03 31.33
C ARG A 42 8.68 19.90 31.70
N ARG A 43 9.49 20.79 31.14
CA ARG A 43 10.89 20.98 31.54
C ARG A 43 10.94 21.69 32.90
N PRO A 44 12.10 21.69 33.59
CA PRO A 44 12.28 22.43 34.85
C PRO A 44 11.99 23.93 34.73
N ASP A 45 12.10 24.51 33.53
CA ASP A 45 11.76 25.90 33.23
C ASP A 45 10.26 26.14 32.93
N GLY A 46 9.40 25.14 33.17
CA GLY A 46 7.95 25.20 32.98
C GLY A 46 7.49 25.09 31.52
N LYS A 47 8.39 25.03 30.54
CA LYS A 47 8.02 24.90 29.12
C LYS A 47 7.65 23.46 28.76
N ARG A 48 6.76 23.28 27.77
CA ARG A 48 6.49 21.96 27.20
C ARG A 48 7.78 21.34 26.65
N ILE A 49 7.99 20.05 26.90
CA ILE A 49 9.12 19.31 26.30
C ILE A 49 8.97 19.28 24.78
N VAL A 50 7.74 19.11 24.27
CA VAL A 50 7.43 19.03 22.84
C VAL A 50 6.32 20.01 22.48
N ARG A 51 6.43 20.67 21.32
CA ARG A 51 5.40 21.58 20.78
C ARG A 51 4.40 20.88 19.85
N THR A 52 4.76 19.70 19.36
CA THR A 52 3.98 18.89 18.43
C THR A 52 2.72 18.33 19.11
N LYS A 53 1.61 18.25 18.35
CA LYS A 53 0.37 17.58 18.76
C LYS A 53 0.50 16.07 18.52
N LEU A 54 1.36 15.41 19.30
CA LEU A 54 1.62 13.96 19.22
C LEU A 54 0.36 13.10 19.31
N VAL A 55 -0.60 13.43 20.16
CA VAL A 55 -1.87 12.69 20.28
C VAL A 55 -2.60 12.71 18.94
N LYS A 56 -2.67 13.87 18.27
CA LYS A 56 -3.28 13.95 16.94
C LYS A 56 -2.50 13.17 15.89
N ALA A 57 -1.18 13.19 15.95
CA ALA A 57 -0.35 12.43 15.02
C ALA A 57 -0.55 10.91 15.19
N VAL A 58 -0.65 10.44 16.45
CA VAL A 58 -0.97 9.05 16.77
C VAL A 58 -2.38 8.70 16.31
N ASP A 59 -3.38 9.54 16.60
CA ASP A 59 -4.77 9.31 16.19
C ASP A 59 -4.88 9.20 14.65
N GLU A 60 -4.20 10.08 13.88
CA GLU A 60 -4.15 10.00 12.41
C GLU A 60 -3.46 8.72 11.93
N PHE A 61 -2.28 8.40 12.48
CA PHE A 61 -1.53 7.21 12.09
C PHE A 61 -2.36 5.92 12.28
N PHE A 62 -2.98 5.75 13.44
CA PHE A 62 -3.80 4.57 13.69
C PHE A 62 -5.11 4.58 12.90
N SER A 63 -5.69 5.74 12.59
CA SER A 63 -6.84 5.82 11.66
C SER A 63 -6.49 5.19 10.32
N ARG A 64 -5.32 5.51 9.75
CA ARG A 64 -4.86 4.92 8.49
C ARG A 64 -4.64 3.41 8.58
N ILE A 65 -4.02 2.93 9.66
CA ILE A 65 -3.88 1.49 9.88
C ILE A 65 -5.25 0.82 9.93
N PHE A 66 -6.23 1.36 10.68
CA PHE A 66 -7.56 0.78 10.75
C PHE A 66 -8.32 0.81 9.40
N GLU A 67 -8.14 1.86 8.61
CA GLU A 67 -8.67 1.94 7.24
C GLU A 67 -8.10 0.81 6.35
N GLU A 68 -6.81 0.52 6.45
CA GLU A 68 -6.15 -0.55 5.69
C GLU A 68 -6.50 -1.97 6.18
N MET A 69 -6.96 -2.11 7.43
CA MET A 69 -7.44 -3.38 7.97
C MET A 69 -8.80 -3.82 7.45
N ASP A 70 -9.43 -3.02 6.59
CA ASP A 70 -10.57 -3.42 5.77
C ASP A 70 -10.12 -3.56 4.32
N TYR A 71 -9.90 -4.81 3.89
CA TYR A 71 -9.40 -5.09 2.55
C TYR A 71 -10.37 -4.72 1.43
N ARG A 72 -11.63 -4.36 1.72
CA ARG A 72 -12.52 -3.75 0.71
C ARG A 72 -11.97 -2.41 0.23
N ASN A 73 -11.33 -1.64 1.10
CA ASN A 73 -10.68 -0.38 0.72
C ASN A 73 -9.52 -0.64 -0.25
N GLU A 74 -8.71 -1.66 0.02
CA GLU A 74 -7.59 -2.06 -0.86
C GLU A 74 -8.10 -2.55 -2.23
N VAL A 75 -9.19 -3.31 -2.28
CA VAL A 75 -9.85 -3.69 -3.54
C VAL A 75 -10.32 -2.47 -4.32
N ASN A 76 -11.00 -1.53 -3.67
CA ASN A 76 -11.51 -0.34 -4.33
C ASN A 76 -10.37 0.53 -4.88
N ASN A 77 -9.30 0.70 -4.11
CA ASN A 77 -8.09 1.37 -4.56
C ASN A 77 -7.50 0.65 -5.77
N LEU A 78 -7.39 -0.68 -5.75
CA LEU A 78 -6.90 -1.46 -6.89
C LEU A 78 -7.76 -1.25 -8.14
N VAL A 79 -9.08 -1.19 -8.00
CA VAL A 79 -10.00 -0.91 -9.12
C VAL A 79 -9.73 0.47 -9.72
N GLU A 80 -9.59 1.49 -8.89
CA GLU A 80 -9.25 2.85 -9.32
C GLU A 80 -7.88 2.89 -10.02
N PHE A 81 -6.86 2.26 -9.43
CA PHE A 81 -5.53 2.13 -10.02
C PHE A 81 -5.57 1.43 -11.38
N ARG A 82 -6.39 0.38 -11.53
CA ARG A 82 -6.57 -0.32 -12.81
C ARG A 82 -7.26 0.55 -13.86
N ALA A 83 -8.24 1.37 -13.47
CA ALA A 83 -8.88 2.31 -14.38
C ALA A 83 -7.92 3.40 -14.89
N LEU A 84 -6.89 3.74 -14.10
CA LEU A 84 -5.86 4.70 -14.47
C LEU A 84 -4.70 4.06 -15.25
N TYR A 85 -4.16 2.94 -14.77
CA TYR A 85 -2.89 2.37 -15.22
C TYR A 85 -2.97 0.91 -15.68
N GLY A 86 -4.16 0.31 -15.75
CA GLY A 86 -4.32 -1.00 -16.38
C GLY A 86 -4.10 -0.96 -17.89
N ASP A 87 -4.22 -2.11 -18.57
CA ASP A 87 -4.00 -2.21 -20.03
C ASP A 87 -4.86 -1.24 -20.86
N LYS A 88 -6.03 -0.86 -20.35
CA LYS A 88 -6.95 0.12 -20.97
C LYS A 88 -7.07 1.42 -20.16
N GLY A 89 -6.12 1.66 -19.26
CA GLY A 89 -6.16 2.77 -18.32
C GLY A 89 -5.94 4.13 -18.98
N SER A 90 -6.59 5.17 -18.46
CA SER A 90 -6.54 6.53 -19.02
C SER A 90 -5.17 7.23 -18.90
N ALA A 91 -4.33 6.75 -17.99
CA ALA A 91 -2.99 7.25 -17.71
C ALA A 91 -1.88 6.28 -18.14
N GLN A 92 -2.19 5.08 -18.64
CA GLN A 92 -1.17 4.11 -19.04
C GLN A 92 -0.25 4.64 -20.16
N ALA A 93 -0.81 5.32 -21.16
CA ALA A 93 -0.04 5.97 -22.22
C ALA A 93 0.81 7.17 -21.75
N SER A 94 0.65 7.60 -20.50
CA SER A 94 1.44 8.70 -19.90
C SER A 94 2.78 8.25 -19.33
N LEU A 95 2.95 6.95 -19.13
CA LEU A 95 4.16 6.39 -18.55
C LEU A 95 5.28 6.34 -19.59
N HIS A 96 6.52 6.25 -19.11
CA HIS A 96 7.71 6.15 -19.95
C HIS A 96 7.53 5.10 -21.06
N ARG A 97 7.88 5.45 -22.30
CA ARG A 97 7.48 4.72 -23.54
C ARG A 97 7.79 3.22 -23.56
N ASN A 98 8.73 2.76 -22.75
CA ASN A 98 9.22 1.39 -22.75
C ASN A 98 8.73 0.56 -21.55
N GLY A 99 7.93 1.12 -20.64
CA GLY A 99 7.46 0.41 -19.45
C GLY A 99 5.93 0.31 -19.37
N ARG A 100 5.45 -0.79 -18.80
CA ARG A 100 4.02 -1.03 -18.55
C ARG A 100 3.80 -1.39 -17.09
N LEU A 101 2.82 -0.75 -16.45
CA LEU A 101 2.37 -1.19 -15.13
C LEU A 101 1.46 -2.40 -15.30
N VAL A 102 1.79 -3.48 -14.62
CA VAL A 102 0.96 -4.66 -14.53
C VAL A 102 0.30 -4.64 -13.16
N LEU A 103 -1.02 -4.54 -13.15
CA LEU A 103 -1.82 -4.53 -11.92
C LEU A 103 -2.55 -5.87 -11.81
N PRO A 104 -2.65 -6.43 -10.60
CA PRO A 104 -3.36 -7.69 -10.43
C PRO A 104 -4.87 -7.48 -10.61
N THR A 105 -5.58 -8.51 -11.03
CA THR A 105 -7.03 -8.49 -11.21
C THR A 105 -7.70 -9.00 -9.93
N PRO A 106 -8.60 -8.22 -9.28
CA PRO A 106 -9.30 -8.71 -8.11
C PRO A 106 -10.38 -9.73 -8.48
N PHE A 107 -10.53 -10.77 -7.66
CA PHE A 107 -11.65 -11.72 -7.73
C PHE A 107 -12.68 -11.35 -6.66
N PHE A 108 -13.65 -10.52 -7.03
CA PHE A 108 -14.55 -9.87 -6.07
C PHE A 108 -15.35 -10.87 -5.23
N GLU A 109 -15.74 -12.02 -5.79
CA GLU A 109 -16.46 -13.09 -5.10
C GLU A 109 -15.68 -13.71 -3.93
N PHE A 110 -14.34 -13.57 -3.93
CA PHE A 110 -13.46 -14.07 -2.88
C PHE A 110 -12.89 -12.96 -1.98
N CYS A 111 -13.26 -11.70 -2.25
CA CYS A 111 -12.84 -10.56 -1.46
C CYS A 111 -13.83 -10.26 -0.32
N SER A 112 -13.29 -9.94 0.85
CA SER A 112 -14.06 -9.54 2.03
C SER A 112 -13.26 -8.54 2.86
N GLU A 113 -13.80 -8.11 3.99
CA GLU A 113 -13.08 -7.26 4.95
C GLU A 113 -11.72 -7.85 5.41
N ARG A 114 -11.57 -9.18 5.36
CA ARG A 114 -10.41 -9.90 5.92
C ARG A 114 -9.61 -10.70 4.89
N VAL A 115 -10.09 -10.76 3.65
CA VAL A 115 -9.47 -11.55 2.57
C VAL A 115 -9.46 -10.69 1.31
N LEU A 116 -8.29 -10.55 0.70
CA LEU A 116 -8.11 -9.95 -0.62
C LEU A 116 -7.60 -11.05 -1.55
N ALA A 117 -8.35 -11.30 -2.62
CA ALA A 117 -8.04 -12.28 -3.65
C ALA A 117 -7.73 -11.59 -4.96
N THR A 118 -6.55 -11.85 -5.53
CA THR A 118 -6.12 -11.25 -6.79
C THR A 118 -5.42 -12.24 -7.70
N SER A 119 -5.28 -11.91 -8.99
CA SER A 119 -4.49 -12.71 -9.93
C SER A 119 -3.04 -12.77 -9.46
N TRP A 120 -2.45 -13.95 -9.51
CA TRP A 120 -1.03 -14.11 -9.24
C TRP A 120 -0.20 -13.35 -10.29
N ILE A 121 0.81 -12.59 -9.83
CA ILE A 121 1.78 -11.92 -10.70
C ILE A 121 3.14 -12.56 -10.44
N GLU A 122 3.75 -13.09 -11.50
CA GLU A 122 5.14 -13.53 -11.47
C GLU A 122 6.07 -12.37 -11.84
N GLY A 123 7.12 -12.19 -11.07
CA GLY A 123 8.11 -11.15 -11.30
C GLY A 123 9.31 -11.28 -10.36
N GLU A 124 10.39 -10.58 -10.71
CA GLU A 124 11.54 -10.43 -9.81
C GLU A 124 11.27 -9.28 -8.83
N PRO A 125 11.52 -9.45 -7.52
CA PRO A 125 11.46 -8.36 -6.56
C PRO A 125 12.40 -7.21 -6.96
N LEU A 126 11.97 -5.96 -6.71
CA LEU A 126 12.75 -4.76 -7.05
C LEU A 126 14.10 -4.75 -6.32
N LEU A 127 14.14 -5.24 -5.07
CA LEU A 127 15.36 -5.44 -4.31
C LEU A 127 15.54 -6.93 -4.02
N LYS A 128 16.60 -7.54 -4.57
CA LYS A 128 16.98 -8.91 -4.19
C LYS A 128 17.50 -8.90 -2.75
N LEU A 129 17.15 -9.94 -2.00
CA LEU A 129 17.61 -10.14 -0.63
C LEU A 129 19.14 -10.04 -0.55
N GLY A 130 19.65 -9.08 0.23
CA GLY A 130 21.09 -8.85 0.43
C GLY A 130 21.75 -7.86 -0.54
N GLN A 131 21.02 -7.36 -1.54
CA GLN A 131 21.52 -6.36 -2.46
C GLN A 131 21.33 -4.96 -1.84
N THR A 132 22.44 -4.28 -1.56
CA THR A 132 22.44 -2.93 -0.93
C THR A 132 22.76 -1.80 -1.90
N ARG A 133 23.02 -2.13 -3.18
CA ARG A 133 23.39 -1.19 -4.23
C ARG A 133 22.72 -1.59 -5.55
N LEU A 134 22.16 -0.60 -6.22
CA LEU A 134 21.66 -0.72 -7.59
C LEU A 134 22.84 -0.74 -8.56
N SER A 135 22.73 -1.50 -9.64
CA SER A 135 23.67 -1.47 -10.75
C SER A 135 23.20 -0.48 -11.82
N ALA A 136 24.05 -0.22 -12.82
CA ALA A 136 23.63 0.57 -13.98
C ALA A 136 22.51 -0.10 -14.78
N ASP A 137 22.37 -1.43 -14.67
CA ASP A 137 21.33 -2.20 -15.36
C ASP A 137 19.92 -1.95 -14.77
N ASP A 138 19.85 -1.46 -13.53
CA ASP A 138 18.60 -1.10 -12.86
C ASP A 138 18.08 0.29 -13.29
N LEU A 139 18.90 1.10 -13.97
CA LEU A 139 18.57 2.48 -14.32
C LEU A 139 17.25 2.62 -15.10
N PRO A 140 16.94 1.78 -16.11
CA PRO A 140 15.66 1.85 -16.81
C PRO A 140 14.45 1.61 -15.89
N LEU A 141 14.59 0.75 -14.88
CA LEU A 141 13.53 0.47 -13.91
C LEU A 141 13.33 1.64 -12.95
N VAL A 142 14.43 2.29 -12.53
CA VAL A 142 14.38 3.52 -11.74
C VAL A 142 13.71 4.65 -12.51
N GLU A 143 14.08 4.87 -13.78
CA GLU A 143 13.46 5.87 -14.65
C GLU A 143 11.96 5.61 -14.84
N PHE A 144 11.58 4.34 -15.03
CA PHE A 144 10.18 3.95 -15.10
C PHE A 144 9.43 4.20 -13.79
N GLY A 145 10.02 3.84 -12.64
CA GLY A 145 9.45 4.10 -11.32
C GLY A 145 9.25 5.60 -11.06
N LEU A 146 10.22 6.44 -11.41
CA LEU A 146 10.10 7.90 -11.32
C LEU A 146 8.97 8.43 -12.21
N SER A 147 8.87 7.94 -13.45
CA SER A 147 7.77 8.31 -14.36
C SER A 147 6.41 7.92 -13.79
N CYS A 148 6.28 6.75 -13.18
CA CYS A 148 5.06 6.31 -12.51
C CYS A 148 4.68 7.23 -11.35
N THR A 149 5.63 7.51 -10.45
CA THR A 149 5.41 8.38 -9.29
C THR A 149 5.01 9.81 -9.72
N LEU A 150 5.67 10.36 -10.73
CA LEU A 150 5.33 11.69 -11.26
C LEU A 150 3.96 11.72 -11.93
N SER A 151 3.58 10.67 -12.66
CA SER A 151 2.23 10.56 -13.24
C SER A 151 1.15 10.52 -12.15
N GLN A 152 1.38 9.74 -11.10
CA GLN A 152 0.46 9.63 -9.97
C GLN A 152 0.26 10.98 -9.27
N LEU A 153 1.35 11.69 -9.02
CA LEU A 153 1.32 12.97 -8.32
C LEU A 153 0.75 14.12 -9.17
N LEU A 154 1.20 14.23 -10.43
CA LEU A 154 0.96 15.43 -11.24
C LEU A 154 -0.18 15.28 -12.25
N ARG A 155 -0.59 14.05 -12.57
CA ARG A 155 -1.58 13.80 -13.63
C ARG A 155 -2.87 13.20 -13.13
N THR A 156 -2.80 12.13 -12.32
CA THR A 156 -4.02 11.45 -11.86
C THR A 156 -4.50 11.96 -10.50
N GLY A 157 -3.59 12.46 -9.66
CA GLY A 157 -3.89 12.84 -8.28
C GLY A 157 -4.17 11.64 -7.37
N VAL A 158 -3.91 10.42 -7.86
CA VAL A 158 -4.10 9.16 -7.15
C VAL A 158 -2.74 8.48 -7.05
N MET A 159 -2.27 8.31 -5.82
CA MET A 159 -0.91 7.90 -5.53
C MET A 159 -0.85 6.66 -4.64
N HIS A 160 0.07 5.75 -4.99
CA HIS A 160 0.45 4.67 -4.10
C HIS A 160 1.39 5.27 -3.07
N ALA A 161 0.83 5.61 -1.90
CA ALA A 161 1.48 6.47 -0.93
C ALA A 161 2.71 5.84 -0.25
N ASP A 162 2.82 4.51 -0.25
CA ASP A 162 3.95 3.79 0.35
C ASP A 162 4.43 2.63 -0.55
N PRO A 163 5.15 2.92 -1.66
CA PRO A 163 5.78 1.88 -2.45
C PRO A 163 6.97 1.30 -1.66
N HIS A 164 6.74 0.18 -1.00
CA HIS A 164 7.82 -0.65 -0.46
C HIS A 164 8.46 -1.50 -1.56
N ALA A 165 9.79 -1.55 -1.57
CA ALA A 165 10.62 -2.25 -2.56
C ALA A 165 11.13 -3.61 -2.05
#